data_AF-A0AA49JS45-F1
#
_entry.id   AF-A0AA49JS45-F1
#
_cell.length_a   1.000
_cell.length_b   1.000
_cell.length_c   1.000
_cell.angle_alpha   90.00
_cell.angle_beta   90.00
_cell.angle_gamma   90.00
#
_symmetry.space_group_name_H-M   'P 1'
#
loop_
_entity.id
_entity.type
_entity.pdbx_description
1 polymer ?
#
loop_
_entity_poly.entity_id
_entity_poly.type
_entity_poly.pdbx_seq_one_letter_code
_entity_poly.pdbx_strand_id
1 'polypeptide(L)'
;MPAAQSRARRIGAVAGVTLAILLLLVIPAAGPSVPPMPPEGSPFVWGSDSLWAALEAQFAAERASGCADSASTAAEMRRFETDVQVLRRADAATLDSLGLRFFALAPRVASCAELVPRFVQLQATWRSTAKRVSVDWDPRERTTRDALYRALYGGRAAVEEVILQQPRMVPALVQDAEVASATPSAVVQGVLLHSGDILVSRGGYPTSALIARGNDYAGNFSHIALVHIDPATRAVSVIEAHIELGVAVTTAEGYLADKKLRVMLLRPRPDLPALIADPQLPHKAAQAMLDRAQREHIPYDFAMDYQDPAKLFCSEVASQGYRSQGLTLWMGTSTISRPGLRQWLASFGVEHFETQEPSDLEYDPQLAVVAEWRDPTTLFEDHVDNAVVDAMLEGADRGDRLGYAWHELPVARVLKGWSWLRERTGGVGPIPEGMAAAAALRNRGYNARHDALSAEVLRRAEAWRAAQGYPPPYWALVALAREAVAASR
;
A
#
# COMPACT_ATOMS: atom_id res chain seq x y z
N MET A 1 3.33 42.37 58.17
CA MET A 1 3.87 41.09 57.65
C MET A 1 2.85 40.03 57.13
N PRO A 2 1.53 40.25 56.90
CA PRO A 2 0.64 39.19 56.35
C PRO A 2 0.74 38.96 54.83
N ALA A 3 1.09 39.99 54.05
CA ALA A 3 1.11 39.92 52.58
C ALA A 3 2.26 39.06 52.01
N ALA A 4 3.35 38.91 52.75
CA ALA A 4 4.49 38.07 52.35
C ALA A 4 4.17 36.56 52.49
N GLN A 5 3.43 36.18 53.53
CA GLN A 5 3.03 34.78 53.77
C GLN A 5 1.98 34.29 52.76
N SER A 6 1.05 35.15 52.33
CA SER A 6 0.06 34.78 51.31
C SER A 6 0.69 34.64 49.92
N ARG A 7 1.71 35.45 49.60
CA ARG A 7 2.47 35.35 48.35
C ARG A 7 3.35 34.10 48.32
N ALA A 8 4.03 33.77 49.43
CA ALA A 8 4.82 32.55 49.55
C ALA A 8 3.96 31.27 49.42
N ARG A 9 2.76 31.25 50.03
CA ARG A 9 1.81 30.13 49.87
C ARG A 9 1.30 29.99 48.43
N ARG A 10 1.01 31.10 47.75
CA ARG A 10 0.62 31.08 46.32
C ARG A 10 1.75 30.60 45.42
N ILE A 11 2.98 31.07 45.64
CA ILE A 11 4.16 30.62 44.88
C ILE A 11 4.41 29.13 45.13
N GLY A 12 4.34 28.66 46.38
CA GLY A 12 4.49 27.24 46.72
C GLY A 12 3.40 26.37 46.10
N ALA A 13 2.14 26.84 46.07
CA ALA A 13 1.04 26.13 45.42
C ALA A 13 1.22 26.05 43.90
N VAL A 14 1.59 27.16 43.24
CA VAL A 14 1.88 27.17 41.80
C VAL A 14 3.07 26.26 41.47
N ALA A 15 4.16 26.35 42.22
CA ALA A 15 5.33 25.49 42.04
C ALA A 15 5.00 24.01 42.26
N GLY A 16 4.16 23.69 43.26
CA GLY A 16 3.69 22.33 43.51
C GLY A 16 2.83 21.78 42.37
N VAL A 17 1.90 22.59 41.83
CA VAL A 17 1.08 22.20 40.67
C VAL A 17 1.93 22.04 39.42
N THR A 18 2.86 22.96 39.14
CA THR A 18 3.78 22.85 38.01
C THR A 18 4.65 21.61 38.11
N LEU A 19 5.20 21.32 39.29
CA LEU A 19 5.99 20.11 39.52
C LEU A 19 5.14 18.84 39.34
N ALA A 20 3.90 18.82 39.85
CA ALA A 20 2.99 17.69 39.66
C ALA A 20 2.66 17.46 38.18
N ILE A 21 2.39 18.53 37.41
CA ILE A 21 2.18 18.46 35.96
C ILE A 21 3.43 17.92 35.26
N LEU A 22 4.61 18.44 35.59
CA LEU A 22 5.87 17.95 35.00
C LEU A 22 6.11 16.47 35.31
N LEU A 23 5.85 16.03 36.54
CA LEU A 23 5.96 14.62 36.92
C LEU A 23 4.98 13.75 36.13
N LEU A 24 3.73 14.18 35.96
CA LEU A 24 2.74 13.48 35.12
C LEU A 24 3.18 13.37 33.66
N LEU A 25 3.81 14.42 33.12
CA LEU A 25 4.31 14.45 31.74
C LEU A 25 5.51 13.50 31.51
N VAL A 26 6.20 13.05 32.56
CA VAL A 26 7.36 12.14 32.45
C VAL A 26 6.98 10.67 32.64
N ILE A 27 5.78 10.36 33.15
CA ILE A 27 5.33 8.96 33.35
C ILE A 27 5.40 8.18 32.02
N PRO A 28 6.18 7.09 31.93
CA PRO A 28 6.28 6.30 30.70
C PRO A 28 4.90 5.84 30.22
N ALA A 29 4.67 5.89 28.91
CA ALA A 29 3.46 5.29 28.36
C ALA A 29 3.50 3.76 28.56
N ALA A 30 2.36 3.17 28.88
CA ALA A 30 2.22 1.71 28.92
C ALA A 30 2.64 1.09 27.56
N GLY A 31 3.07 -0.16 27.61
CA GLY A 31 3.21 -0.97 26.39
C GLY A 31 1.84 -1.10 25.72
N PRO A 32 1.79 -1.21 24.38
CA PRO A 32 0.50 -1.36 23.71
C PRO A 32 -0.10 -2.72 24.05
N SER A 33 -1.42 -2.77 24.18
CA SER A 33 -2.17 -4.02 24.26
C SER A 33 -2.22 -4.65 22.87
N VAL A 34 -1.73 -5.89 22.75
CA VAL A 34 -1.86 -6.66 21.51
C VAL A 34 -2.96 -7.69 21.72
N PRO A 35 -4.08 -7.63 20.98
CA PRO A 35 -5.16 -8.62 21.07
C PRO A 35 -4.69 -10.04 20.67
N PRO A 36 -5.50 -11.08 20.90
CA PRO A 36 -5.24 -12.41 20.37
C PRO A 36 -5.04 -12.41 18.85
N MET A 37 -4.28 -13.37 18.34
CA MET A 37 -4.05 -13.52 16.89
C MET A 37 -5.35 -13.88 16.17
N PRO A 38 -5.58 -13.34 14.94
CA PRO A 38 -6.67 -13.80 14.10
C PRO A 38 -6.60 -15.34 13.93
N PRO A 39 -7.70 -16.10 14.15
CA PRO A 39 -7.68 -17.56 14.17
C PRO A 39 -7.17 -18.22 12.87
N GLU A 40 -7.43 -17.57 11.73
CA GLU A 40 -7.10 -18.08 10.40
C GLU A 40 -5.85 -17.41 9.78
N GLY A 41 -5.20 -16.51 10.53
CA GLY A 41 -4.06 -15.74 10.05
C GLY A 41 -2.81 -16.61 9.86
N SER A 42 -2.25 -16.60 8.66
CA SER A 42 -0.97 -17.22 8.33
C SER A 42 -0.33 -16.46 7.16
N PRO A 43 0.94 -16.04 7.29
CA PRO A 43 1.63 -15.37 6.19
C PRO A 43 1.76 -16.29 4.97
N PHE A 44 1.60 -15.71 3.80
CA PHE A 44 1.95 -16.34 2.53
C PHE A 44 3.46 -16.52 2.44
N VAL A 45 3.86 -17.70 1.98
CA VAL A 45 5.28 -18.03 1.78
C VAL A 45 5.44 -18.52 0.34
N TRP A 46 6.31 -17.84 -0.40
CA TRP A 46 6.65 -18.24 -1.78
C TRP A 46 7.34 -19.60 -1.84
N GLY A 47 8.27 -19.87 -0.91
CA GLY A 47 9.00 -21.14 -0.83
C GLY A 47 9.74 -21.51 -2.13
N SER A 48 10.18 -20.50 -2.90
CA SER A 48 10.62 -20.65 -4.29
C SER A 48 12.05 -20.13 -4.52
N ASP A 49 12.92 -20.14 -3.51
CA ASP A 49 14.27 -19.58 -3.58
C ASP A 49 15.12 -20.20 -4.71
N SER A 50 14.96 -21.50 -4.97
CA SER A 50 15.64 -22.19 -6.07
C SER A 50 15.17 -21.71 -7.45
N LEU A 51 13.88 -21.39 -7.60
CA LEU A 51 13.33 -20.80 -8.82
C LEU A 51 13.91 -19.40 -9.04
N TRP A 52 13.94 -18.56 -8.02
CA TRP A 52 14.48 -17.20 -8.12
C TRP A 52 15.97 -17.21 -8.50
N ALA A 53 16.77 -18.08 -7.87
CA ALA A 53 18.16 -18.25 -8.23
C ALA A 53 18.34 -18.76 -9.68
N ALA A 54 17.47 -19.66 -10.15
CA ALA A 54 17.51 -20.15 -11.53
C ALA A 54 17.16 -19.06 -12.55
N LEU A 55 16.15 -18.23 -12.28
CA LEU A 55 15.76 -17.11 -13.14
C LEU A 55 16.88 -16.05 -13.22
N GLU A 56 17.56 -15.75 -12.11
CA GLU A 56 18.71 -14.84 -12.10
C GLU A 56 19.88 -15.39 -12.93
N ALA A 57 20.21 -16.67 -12.74
CA ALA A 57 21.27 -17.33 -13.51
C ALA A 57 20.95 -17.33 -15.01
N GLN A 58 19.69 -17.55 -15.36
CA GLN A 58 19.22 -17.42 -16.75
C GLN A 58 19.38 -15.99 -17.26
N PHE A 59 18.97 -14.97 -16.50
CA PHE A 59 19.11 -13.57 -16.90
C PHE A 59 20.57 -13.20 -17.19
N ALA A 60 21.50 -13.59 -16.31
CA ALA A 60 22.92 -13.35 -16.50
C ALA A 60 23.45 -14.01 -17.80
N ALA A 61 23.03 -15.24 -18.10
CA ALA A 61 23.41 -15.95 -19.32
C ALA A 61 22.84 -15.28 -20.59
N GLU A 62 21.57 -14.92 -20.58
CA GLU A 62 20.88 -14.25 -21.70
C GLU A 62 21.44 -12.85 -21.97
N ARG A 63 21.85 -12.15 -20.92
CA ARG A 63 22.53 -10.85 -21.05
C ARG A 63 23.91 -11.00 -21.70
N ALA A 64 24.66 -12.04 -21.35
CA ALA A 64 25.95 -12.32 -21.95
C ALA A 64 25.87 -12.74 -23.43
N SER A 65 24.75 -13.37 -23.85
CA SER A 65 24.51 -13.79 -25.24
C SER A 65 24.01 -12.65 -26.16
N GLY A 66 23.62 -11.50 -25.61
CA GLY A 66 23.23 -10.33 -26.38
C GLY A 66 21.92 -10.48 -27.16
N CYS A 67 20.92 -11.14 -26.57
CA CYS A 67 19.57 -11.33 -27.15
C CYS A 67 19.50 -12.25 -28.39
N ALA A 68 20.42 -13.19 -28.53
CA ALA A 68 20.47 -14.06 -29.72
C ALA A 68 19.14 -14.81 -30.01
N ASP A 69 18.36 -15.12 -28.96
CA ASP A 69 17.12 -15.90 -29.05
C ASP A 69 15.83 -15.04 -29.02
N SER A 70 15.91 -13.74 -29.36
CA SER A 70 14.76 -12.82 -29.28
C SER A 70 13.56 -13.29 -30.13
N ALA A 71 13.81 -13.89 -31.30
CA ALA A 71 12.76 -14.42 -32.17
C ALA A 71 12.00 -15.61 -31.54
N SER A 72 12.71 -16.51 -30.86
CA SER A 72 12.11 -17.64 -30.13
C SER A 72 11.30 -17.15 -28.95
N THR A 73 11.88 -16.25 -28.15
CA THR A 73 11.21 -15.61 -27.01
C THR A 73 9.93 -14.90 -27.44
N ALA A 74 9.99 -14.12 -28.53
CA ALA A 74 8.82 -13.46 -29.09
C ALA A 74 7.74 -14.46 -29.52
N ALA A 75 8.11 -15.62 -30.07
CA ALA A 75 7.17 -16.67 -30.45
C ALA A 75 6.49 -17.32 -29.23
N GLU A 76 7.25 -17.60 -28.17
CA GLU A 76 6.70 -18.10 -26.91
C GLU A 76 5.76 -17.10 -26.24
N MET A 77 6.09 -15.81 -26.26
CA MET A 77 5.19 -14.75 -25.80
C MET A 77 3.84 -14.78 -26.54
N ARG A 78 3.82 -14.98 -27.88
CA ARG A 78 2.55 -15.10 -28.63
C ARG A 78 1.78 -16.35 -28.25
N ARG A 79 2.47 -17.47 -28.02
CA ARG A 79 1.82 -18.72 -27.60
C ARG A 79 1.16 -18.53 -26.24
N PHE A 80 1.88 -17.94 -25.28
CA PHE A 80 1.33 -17.59 -23.98
C PHE A 80 0.13 -16.65 -24.11
N GLU A 81 0.24 -15.60 -24.92
CA GLU A 81 -0.84 -14.65 -25.21
C GLU A 81 -2.11 -15.34 -25.72
N THR A 82 -1.97 -16.23 -26.71
CA THR A 82 -3.08 -17.03 -27.24
C THR A 82 -3.69 -17.91 -26.15
N ASP A 83 -2.86 -18.63 -25.38
CA ASP A 83 -3.33 -19.53 -24.32
C ASP A 83 -4.17 -18.77 -23.27
N VAL A 84 -3.73 -17.59 -22.84
CA VAL A 84 -4.47 -16.79 -21.85
C VAL A 84 -5.71 -16.13 -22.44
N GLN A 85 -5.71 -15.72 -23.71
CA GLN A 85 -6.86 -15.08 -24.35
C GLN A 85 -8.02 -16.05 -24.57
N VAL A 86 -7.73 -17.32 -24.88
CA VAL A 86 -8.76 -18.36 -25.06
C VAL A 86 -9.25 -18.95 -23.74
N LEU A 87 -8.53 -18.71 -22.64
CA LEU A 87 -8.89 -19.22 -21.31
C LEU A 87 -10.22 -18.60 -20.84
N ARG A 88 -11.20 -19.46 -20.59
CA ARG A 88 -12.56 -19.09 -20.11
C ARG A 88 -12.81 -19.51 -18.67
N ARG A 89 -12.19 -20.60 -18.25
CA ARG A 89 -12.19 -21.11 -16.88
C ARG A 89 -10.80 -21.64 -16.56
N ALA A 90 -10.43 -21.56 -15.29
CA ALA A 90 -9.20 -22.12 -14.76
C ALA A 90 -9.49 -22.66 -13.36
N ASP A 91 -8.63 -23.54 -12.88
CA ASP A 91 -8.45 -23.82 -11.46
C ASP A 91 -7.13 -23.18 -10.97
N ALA A 92 -6.87 -23.28 -9.67
CA ALA A 92 -5.65 -22.76 -9.06
C ALA A 92 -4.36 -23.32 -9.71
N ALA A 93 -4.33 -24.62 -10.00
CA ALA A 93 -3.17 -25.29 -10.59
C ALA A 93 -2.88 -24.79 -12.02
N THR A 94 -3.93 -24.52 -12.80
CA THR A 94 -3.81 -23.94 -14.14
C THR A 94 -3.20 -22.54 -14.08
N LEU A 95 -3.66 -21.70 -13.15
CA LEU A 95 -3.09 -20.35 -12.97
C LEU A 95 -1.62 -20.41 -12.53
N ASP A 96 -1.28 -21.30 -11.60
CA ASP A 96 0.09 -21.51 -11.14
C ASP A 96 1.01 -21.96 -12.29
N SER A 97 0.56 -22.91 -13.12
CA SER A 97 1.32 -23.38 -14.29
C SER A 97 1.55 -22.27 -15.32
N LEU A 98 0.55 -21.42 -15.57
CA LEU A 98 0.70 -20.26 -16.46
C LEU A 98 1.64 -19.21 -15.84
N GLY A 99 1.55 -18.98 -14.53
CA GLY A 99 2.45 -18.10 -13.80
C GLY A 99 3.91 -18.50 -13.96
N LEU A 100 4.24 -19.80 -13.79
CA LEU A 100 5.61 -20.31 -13.99
C LEU A 100 6.10 -20.11 -15.42
N ARG A 101 5.25 -20.34 -16.43
CA ARG A 101 5.58 -20.05 -17.83
C ARG A 101 5.84 -18.55 -18.07
N PHE A 102 5.06 -17.69 -17.44
CA PHE A 102 5.24 -16.24 -17.52
C PHE A 102 6.57 -15.82 -16.87
N PHE A 103 6.91 -16.35 -15.70
CA PHE A 103 8.19 -16.07 -15.03
C PHE A 103 9.39 -16.52 -15.85
N ALA A 104 9.31 -17.66 -16.54
CA ALA A 104 10.38 -18.14 -17.41
C ALA A 104 10.62 -17.27 -18.67
N LEU A 105 9.70 -16.36 -19.00
CA LEU A 105 9.91 -15.37 -20.07
C LEU A 105 10.69 -14.14 -19.57
N ALA A 106 10.56 -13.79 -18.29
CA ALA A 106 11.08 -12.52 -17.76
C ALA A 106 12.60 -12.34 -17.93
N PRO A 107 13.48 -13.32 -17.57
CA PRO A 107 14.92 -13.19 -17.79
C PRO A 107 15.32 -12.92 -19.24
N ARG A 108 14.65 -13.58 -20.19
CA ARG A 108 14.90 -13.45 -21.64
C ARG A 108 14.42 -12.12 -22.20
N VAL A 109 13.34 -11.59 -21.66
CA VAL A 109 12.84 -10.26 -22.04
C VAL A 109 13.68 -9.17 -21.41
N ALA A 110 14.09 -9.30 -20.15
CA ALA A 110 14.90 -8.31 -19.45
C ALA A 110 16.26 -8.07 -20.13
N SER A 111 16.85 -9.11 -20.73
CA SER A 111 18.07 -8.95 -21.53
C SER A 111 17.82 -8.25 -22.87
N CYS A 112 16.57 -8.24 -23.38
CA CYS A 112 16.19 -7.84 -24.73
C CYS A 112 15.18 -6.68 -24.76
N ALA A 113 15.72 -5.44 -24.81
CA ALA A 113 14.96 -4.19 -24.72
C ALA A 113 13.74 -4.11 -25.68
N GLU A 114 13.87 -4.61 -26.91
CA GLU A 114 12.81 -4.58 -27.93
C GLU A 114 11.56 -5.41 -27.57
N LEU A 115 11.70 -6.41 -26.68
CA LEU A 115 10.60 -7.27 -26.24
C LEU A 115 9.83 -6.69 -25.03
N VAL A 116 10.43 -5.74 -24.31
CA VAL A 116 9.90 -5.20 -23.06
C VAL A 116 8.49 -4.61 -23.22
N PRO A 117 8.19 -3.72 -24.19
CA PRO A 117 6.84 -3.15 -24.32
C PRO A 117 5.76 -4.22 -24.50
N ARG A 118 6.08 -5.27 -25.28
CA ARG A 118 5.15 -6.39 -25.51
C ARG A 118 4.94 -7.21 -24.24
N PHE A 119 5.99 -7.42 -23.44
CA PHE A 119 5.87 -8.19 -22.19
C PHE A 119 5.02 -7.45 -21.15
N VAL A 120 5.11 -6.11 -21.10
CA VAL A 120 4.20 -5.30 -20.26
C VAL A 120 2.74 -5.49 -20.68
N GLN A 121 2.45 -5.43 -21.97
CA GLN A 121 1.09 -5.67 -22.49
C GLN A 121 0.62 -7.12 -22.23
N LEU A 122 1.55 -8.08 -22.29
CA LEU A 122 1.27 -9.47 -21.97
C LEU A 122 0.89 -9.64 -20.50
N GLN A 123 1.54 -8.91 -19.59
CA GLN A 123 1.20 -8.91 -18.16
C GLN A 123 -0.20 -8.35 -17.92
N ALA A 124 -0.57 -7.26 -18.60
CA ALA A 124 -1.92 -6.70 -18.53
C ALA A 124 -2.99 -7.70 -19.00
N THR A 125 -2.73 -8.38 -20.13
CA THR A 125 -3.60 -9.46 -20.64
C THR A 125 -3.69 -10.63 -19.65
N TRP A 126 -2.57 -11.04 -19.06
CA TRP A 126 -2.52 -12.08 -18.05
C TRP A 126 -3.34 -11.72 -16.82
N ARG A 127 -3.15 -10.52 -16.26
CA ARG A 127 -3.90 -10.00 -15.11
C ARG A 127 -5.39 -9.96 -15.39
N SER A 128 -5.81 -9.40 -16.52
CA SER A 128 -7.22 -9.34 -16.93
C SER A 128 -7.83 -10.74 -17.04
N THR A 129 -7.09 -11.70 -17.61
CA THR A 129 -7.51 -13.10 -17.66
C THR A 129 -7.61 -13.74 -16.28
N ALA A 130 -6.61 -13.58 -15.41
CA ALA A 130 -6.63 -14.11 -14.05
C ALA A 130 -7.83 -13.58 -13.27
N LYS A 131 -8.14 -12.27 -13.37
CA LYS A 131 -9.35 -11.68 -12.76
C LYS A 131 -10.64 -12.23 -13.36
N ARG A 132 -10.70 -12.44 -14.68
CA ARG A 132 -11.90 -12.94 -15.37
C ARG A 132 -12.21 -14.41 -15.05
N VAL A 133 -11.21 -15.26 -14.91
CA VAL A 133 -11.44 -16.70 -14.67
C VAL A 133 -11.69 -17.03 -13.20
N SER A 134 -11.46 -16.07 -12.30
CA SER A 134 -11.58 -16.21 -10.84
C SER A 134 -12.79 -15.48 -10.24
N VAL A 135 -13.68 -14.96 -11.08
CA VAL A 135 -14.86 -14.18 -10.63
C VAL A 135 -15.73 -14.95 -9.63
N ASP A 136 -15.88 -16.25 -9.83
CA ASP A 136 -16.71 -17.12 -9.00
C ASP A 136 -15.92 -17.83 -7.90
N TRP A 137 -14.63 -17.52 -7.73
CA TRP A 137 -13.81 -18.12 -6.66
C TRP A 137 -14.07 -17.39 -5.35
N ASP A 138 -14.12 -18.13 -4.23
CA ASP A 138 -14.28 -17.51 -2.90
C ASP A 138 -12.94 -16.90 -2.46
N PRO A 139 -12.81 -15.55 -2.36
CA PRO A 139 -11.56 -14.90 -1.99
C PRO A 139 -11.18 -15.09 -0.52
N ARG A 140 -12.02 -15.75 0.29
CA ARG A 140 -11.69 -16.11 1.68
C ARG A 140 -10.97 -17.46 1.76
N GLU A 141 -11.10 -18.31 0.74
CA GLU A 141 -10.40 -19.59 0.69
C GLU A 141 -8.90 -19.39 0.44
N ARG A 142 -8.07 -20.01 1.27
CA ARG A 142 -6.61 -19.89 1.16
C ARG A 142 -6.07 -20.34 -0.19
N THR A 143 -6.61 -21.41 -0.76
CA THR A 143 -6.22 -21.91 -2.10
C THR A 143 -6.46 -20.86 -3.19
N THR A 144 -7.60 -20.17 -3.12
CA THR A 144 -7.94 -19.07 -4.02
C THR A 144 -7.00 -17.89 -3.82
N ARG A 145 -6.79 -17.46 -2.57
CA ARG A 145 -5.91 -16.32 -2.25
C ARG A 145 -4.48 -16.58 -2.70
N ASP A 146 -3.94 -17.75 -2.41
CA ASP A 146 -2.58 -18.14 -2.79
C ASP A 146 -2.41 -18.12 -4.32
N ALA A 147 -3.34 -18.72 -5.08
CA ALA A 147 -3.28 -18.76 -6.53
C ALA A 147 -3.39 -17.36 -7.15
N LEU A 148 -4.33 -16.53 -6.68
CA LEU A 148 -4.49 -15.16 -7.15
C LEU A 148 -3.32 -14.27 -6.76
N TYR A 149 -2.77 -14.43 -5.57
CA TYR A 149 -1.58 -13.73 -5.13
C TYR A 149 -0.39 -14.08 -6.03
N ARG A 150 -0.13 -15.37 -6.30
CA ARG A 150 0.93 -15.78 -7.23
C ARG A 150 0.72 -15.23 -8.64
N ALA A 151 -0.50 -15.28 -9.16
CA ALA A 151 -0.82 -14.81 -10.50
C ALA A 151 -0.69 -13.28 -10.64
N LEU A 152 -1.32 -12.51 -9.74
CA LEU A 152 -1.43 -11.05 -9.84
C LEU A 152 -0.20 -10.35 -9.28
N TYR A 153 0.18 -10.63 -8.02
CA TYR A 153 1.39 -10.05 -7.43
C TYR A 153 2.64 -10.58 -8.14
N GLY A 154 2.74 -11.89 -8.35
CA GLY A 154 3.92 -12.47 -9.00
C GLY A 154 4.08 -11.99 -10.44
N GLY A 155 2.98 -11.94 -11.21
CA GLY A 155 3.01 -11.39 -12.57
C GLY A 155 3.47 -9.93 -12.61
N ARG A 156 3.00 -9.13 -11.66
CA ARG A 156 3.44 -7.74 -11.45
C ARG A 156 4.92 -7.64 -11.08
N ALA A 157 5.39 -8.42 -10.11
CA ALA A 157 6.80 -8.44 -9.71
C ALA A 157 7.69 -8.80 -10.91
N ALA A 158 7.33 -9.82 -11.69
CA ALA A 158 8.09 -10.22 -12.86
C ALA A 158 8.20 -9.12 -13.93
N VAL A 159 7.14 -8.34 -14.18
CA VAL A 159 7.22 -7.22 -15.12
C VAL A 159 7.98 -6.03 -14.56
N GLU A 160 7.86 -5.75 -13.26
CA GLU A 160 8.62 -4.69 -12.61
C GLU A 160 10.12 -4.96 -12.64
N GLU A 161 10.55 -6.21 -12.41
CA GLU A 161 11.94 -6.62 -12.61
C GLU A 161 12.43 -6.35 -14.03
N VAL A 162 11.64 -6.73 -15.05
CA VAL A 162 11.98 -6.45 -16.46
C VAL A 162 12.11 -4.95 -16.73
N ILE A 163 11.18 -4.13 -16.20
CA ILE A 163 11.19 -2.67 -16.37
C ILE A 163 12.44 -2.06 -15.75
N LEU A 164 12.84 -2.49 -14.55
CA LEU A 164 14.01 -1.95 -13.85
C LEU A 164 15.32 -2.27 -14.58
N GLN A 165 15.38 -3.39 -15.32
CA GLN A 165 16.53 -3.69 -16.19
C GLN A 165 16.55 -2.83 -17.47
N GLN A 166 15.38 -2.36 -17.94
CA GLN A 166 15.21 -1.62 -19.20
C GLN A 166 14.28 -0.38 -19.05
N PRO A 167 14.61 0.59 -18.17
CA PRO A 167 13.65 1.62 -17.72
C PRO A 167 13.22 2.61 -18.80
N ARG A 168 13.93 2.67 -19.93
CA ARG A 168 13.61 3.59 -21.04
C ARG A 168 12.61 3.02 -22.04
N MET A 169 12.23 1.75 -21.88
CA MET A 169 11.45 1.03 -22.89
C MET A 169 9.94 1.11 -22.68
N VAL A 170 9.47 1.60 -21.54
CA VAL A 170 8.04 1.59 -21.20
C VAL A 170 7.55 2.99 -20.82
N PRO A 171 6.34 3.38 -21.24
CA PRO A 171 5.70 4.54 -20.64
C PRO A 171 5.36 4.25 -19.18
N ALA A 172 5.33 5.30 -18.36
CA ALA A 172 4.93 5.17 -16.95
C ALA A 172 3.47 4.71 -16.80
N LEU A 173 2.58 5.05 -17.75
CA LEU A 173 1.18 4.65 -17.74
C LEU A 173 0.95 3.41 -18.61
N VAL A 174 0.38 2.37 -18.02
CA VAL A 174 -0.09 1.15 -18.68
C VAL A 174 -1.61 1.10 -18.61
N GLN A 175 -2.27 0.94 -19.74
CA GLN A 175 -3.72 0.67 -19.77
C GLN A 175 -3.94 -0.85 -19.81
N ASP A 176 -4.84 -1.36 -18.97
CA ASP A 176 -5.15 -2.80 -18.90
C ASP A 176 -6.40 -3.17 -19.68
N ALA A 177 -7.52 -2.56 -19.30
CA ALA A 177 -8.82 -2.94 -19.81
C ALA A 177 -9.70 -1.70 -19.97
N GLU A 178 -10.41 -1.67 -21.09
CA GLU A 178 -11.52 -0.74 -21.26
C GLU A 178 -12.72 -1.28 -20.47
N VAL A 179 -12.97 -0.66 -19.29
CA VAL A 179 -14.08 -1.05 -18.42
C VAL A 179 -15.17 0.01 -18.54
N ALA A 180 -16.30 -0.35 -19.15
CA ALA A 180 -17.41 0.58 -19.35
C ALA A 180 -18.00 1.10 -18.02
N SER A 181 -18.47 2.36 -18.03
CA SER A 181 -19.20 2.97 -16.92
C SER A 181 -20.17 4.02 -17.45
N ALA A 182 -21.38 4.07 -16.88
CA ALA A 182 -22.42 5.04 -17.24
C ALA A 182 -22.32 6.35 -16.45
N THR A 183 -21.42 6.43 -15.47
CA THR A 183 -21.30 7.55 -14.55
C THR A 183 -20.58 8.75 -15.19
N PRO A 184 -20.72 9.97 -14.62
CA PRO A 184 -19.97 11.15 -15.06
C PRO A 184 -18.48 10.87 -15.15
N SER A 185 -17.81 11.47 -16.14
CA SER A 185 -16.41 11.19 -16.46
C SER A 185 -15.60 12.46 -16.74
N ALA A 186 -14.29 12.37 -16.57
CA ALA A 186 -13.33 13.43 -16.85
C ALA A 186 -11.98 12.81 -17.23
N VAL A 187 -11.19 13.49 -18.07
CA VAL A 187 -9.85 13.05 -18.44
C VAL A 187 -8.83 13.70 -17.51
N VAL A 188 -8.04 12.88 -16.82
CA VAL A 188 -6.95 13.31 -15.94
C VAL A 188 -5.68 12.59 -16.38
N GLN A 189 -4.62 13.34 -16.72
CA GLN A 189 -3.32 12.79 -17.16
C GLN A 189 -3.45 11.71 -18.27
N GLY A 190 -4.38 11.89 -19.20
CA GLY A 190 -4.63 10.95 -20.31
C GLY A 190 -5.43 9.69 -19.94
N VAL A 191 -5.95 9.59 -18.72
CA VAL A 191 -6.83 8.50 -18.27
C VAL A 191 -8.26 9.01 -18.13
N LEU A 192 -9.23 8.27 -18.67
CA LEU A 192 -10.67 8.56 -18.50
C LEU A 192 -11.14 8.04 -17.13
N LEU A 193 -11.22 8.96 -16.17
CA LEU A 193 -11.80 8.70 -14.86
C LEU A 193 -13.33 8.78 -14.93
N HIS A 194 -13.98 7.99 -14.10
CA HIS A 194 -15.42 7.96 -13.89
C HIS A 194 -15.74 8.15 -12.40
N SER A 195 -16.87 8.77 -12.10
CA SER A 195 -17.32 8.89 -10.71
C SER A 195 -17.57 7.50 -10.10
N GLY A 196 -17.02 7.26 -8.92
CA GLY A 196 -16.97 5.97 -8.25
C GLY A 196 -15.68 5.19 -8.50
N ASP A 197 -14.83 5.62 -9.42
CA ASP A 197 -13.51 5.02 -9.56
C ASP A 197 -12.72 5.05 -8.25
N ILE A 198 -11.97 3.97 -8.00
CA ILE A 198 -11.15 3.81 -6.80
C ILE A 198 -9.68 3.89 -7.22
N LEU A 199 -8.98 4.89 -6.68
CA LEU A 199 -7.54 5.03 -6.85
C LEU A 199 -6.85 4.29 -5.71
N VAL A 200 -5.99 3.35 -6.06
CA VAL A 200 -5.19 2.56 -5.12
C VAL A 200 -3.74 2.93 -5.32
N SER A 201 -3.09 3.47 -4.30
CA SER A 201 -1.75 4.05 -4.45
C SER A 201 -0.78 3.58 -3.39
N ARG A 202 0.50 3.77 -3.68
CA ARG A 202 1.61 3.59 -2.76
C ARG A 202 2.20 4.97 -2.48
N GLY A 203 2.04 5.44 -1.24
CA GLY A 203 2.62 6.72 -0.82
C GLY A 203 4.14 6.63 -0.72
N GLY A 204 4.85 7.74 -0.89
CA GLY A 204 6.32 7.78 -0.78
C GLY A 204 6.90 7.79 0.64
N TYR A 205 6.10 7.47 1.67
CA TYR A 205 6.51 7.53 3.07
C TYR A 205 6.84 6.14 3.64
N PRO A 206 7.73 6.04 4.66
CA PRO A 206 8.06 4.78 5.31
C PRO A 206 6.86 4.05 5.93
N THR A 207 5.92 4.79 6.53
CA THR A 207 4.68 4.23 7.09
C THR A 207 3.82 3.62 5.98
N SER A 208 3.83 4.22 4.79
CA SER A 208 3.12 3.69 3.64
C SER A 208 3.74 2.35 3.20
N ALA A 209 5.07 2.18 3.28
CA ALA A 209 5.73 0.90 3.01
C ALA A 209 5.32 -0.16 4.05
N LEU A 210 5.24 0.24 5.32
CA LEU A 210 4.75 -0.62 6.38
C LEU A 210 3.34 -1.13 6.12
N ILE A 211 2.41 -0.28 5.68
CA ILE A 211 1.03 -0.69 5.35
C ILE A 211 1.05 -1.67 4.18
N ALA A 212 1.76 -1.34 3.09
CA ALA A 212 1.82 -2.19 1.91
C ALA A 212 2.36 -3.58 2.24
N ARG A 213 3.42 -3.68 3.04
CA ARG A 213 4.12 -4.94 3.35
C ARG A 213 3.63 -5.65 4.60
N GLY A 214 3.00 -4.92 5.52
CA GLY A 214 2.67 -5.34 6.87
C GLY A 214 1.37 -6.11 6.98
N ASN A 215 1.22 -7.18 6.20
CA ASN A 215 0.11 -8.10 6.29
C ASN A 215 0.52 -9.51 5.84
N ASP A 216 -0.38 -10.48 5.97
CA ASP A 216 -0.09 -11.88 5.66
C ASP A 216 0.11 -12.13 4.15
N TYR A 217 -0.36 -11.24 3.27
CA TYR A 217 -0.16 -11.26 1.81
C TYR A 217 0.46 -9.95 1.34
N ALA A 218 1.74 -9.74 1.69
CA ALA A 218 2.44 -8.48 1.47
C ALA A 218 2.14 -7.84 0.10
N GLY A 219 1.52 -6.68 0.11
CA GLY A 219 0.99 -6.00 -1.06
C GLY A 219 1.94 -4.97 -1.64
N ASN A 220 1.37 -4.12 -2.50
CA ASN A 220 2.07 -3.04 -3.21
C ASN A 220 1.40 -1.67 -3.01
N PHE A 221 0.28 -1.62 -2.31
CA PHE A 221 -0.52 -0.42 -2.15
C PHE A 221 -0.79 -0.17 -0.67
N SER A 222 -0.84 1.11 -0.32
CA SER A 222 -0.89 1.59 1.06
C SER A 222 -1.98 2.62 1.30
N HIS A 223 -2.67 3.08 0.25
CA HIS A 223 -3.64 4.17 0.34
C HIS A 223 -4.74 4.01 -0.70
N ILE A 224 -5.95 4.42 -0.33
CA ILE A 224 -7.16 4.39 -1.16
C ILE A 224 -7.76 5.79 -1.24
N ALA A 225 -8.25 6.14 -2.42
CA ALA A 225 -9.02 7.34 -2.69
C ALA A 225 -10.25 7.01 -3.54
N LEU A 226 -11.38 7.66 -3.25
CA LEU A 226 -12.63 7.53 -4.01
C LEU A 226 -12.84 8.77 -4.89
N VAL A 227 -13.07 8.55 -6.18
CA VAL A 227 -13.25 9.64 -7.15
C VAL A 227 -14.72 10.01 -7.26
N HIS A 228 -15.01 11.29 -7.14
CA HIS A 228 -16.28 11.90 -7.53
C HIS A 228 -16.07 12.82 -8.73
N ILE A 229 -17.02 12.81 -9.67
CA ILE A 229 -17.02 13.72 -10.81
C ILE A 229 -18.38 14.42 -10.87
N ASP A 230 -18.35 15.75 -10.80
CA ASP A 230 -19.55 16.55 -10.89
C ASP A 230 -20.15 16.48 -12.32
N PRO A 231 -21.44 16.10 -12.47
CA PRO A 231 -22.04 15.88 -13.79
C PRO A 231 -22.15 17.15 -14.64
N ALA A 232 -22.25 18.33 -14.02
CA ALA A 232 -22.48 19.59 -14.72
C ALA A 232 -21.16 20.27 -15.14
N THR A 233 -20.19 20.32 -14.22
CA THR A 233 -18.93 21.05 -14.38
C THR A 233 -17.78 20.14 -14.80
N ARG A 234 -17.92 18.82 -14.63
CA ARG A 234 -16.83 17.83 -14.78
C ARG A 234 -15.67 18.03 -13.82
N ALA A 235 -15.87 18.80 -12.75
CA ALA A 235 -14.89 18.95 -11.68
C ALA A 235 -14.64 17.60 -11.00
N VAL A 236 -13.37 17.26 -10.79
CA VAL A 236 -12.95 16.01 -10.13
C VAL A 236 -12.66 16.31 -8.68
N SER A 237 -13.35 15.59 -7.79
CA SER A 237 -13.08 15.56 -6.36
C SER A 237 -12.52 14.19 -5.97
N VAL A 238 -11.40 14.17 -5.27
CA VAL A 238 -10.78 12.95 -4.74
C VAL A 238 -10.97 12.95 -3.23
N ILE A 239 -11.62 11.90 -2.71
CA ILE A 239 -11.97 11.77 -1.30
C ILE A 239 -11.05 10.71 -0.70
N GLU A 240 -10.33 11.05 0.35
CA GLU A 240 -9.34 10.17 0.99
C GLU A 240 -9.23 10.46 2.48
N ALA A 241 -8.69 9.52 3.26
CA ALA A 241 -8.45 9.72 4.69
C ALA A 241 -6.96 9.75 5.01
N HIS A 242 -6.51 10.83 5.63
CA HIS A 242 -5.12 11.05 6.02
C HIS A 242 -4.94 10.89 7.52
N ILE A 243 -3.79 10.31 7.91
CA ILE A 243 -3.42 10.09 9.32
C ILE A 243 -3.51 11.39 10.12
N GLU A 244 -3.15 12.52 9.51
CA GLU A 244 -3.00 13.83 10.11
C GLU A 244 -4.34 14.53 10.42
N LEU A 245 -5.35 14.34 9.56
CA LEU A 245 -6.56 15.17 9.58
C LEU A 245 -7.87 14.43 9.26
N GLY A 246 -7.84 13.11 9.10
CA GLY A 246 -9.02 12.33 8.78
C GLY A 246 -9.44 12.48 7.32
N VAL A 247 -10.75 12.36 7.04
CA VAL A 247 -11.28 12.42 5.68
C VAL A 247 -11.17 13.84 5.11
N ALA A 248 -10.60 13.93 3.92
CA ALA A 248 -10.37 15.16 3.18
C ALA A 248 -10.88 15.02 1.74
N VAL A 249 -11.19 16.17 1.13
CA VAL A 249 -11.53 16.26 -0.28
C VAL A 249 -10.53 17.18 -0.96
N THR A 250 -9.93 16.70 -2.05
CA THR A 250 -8.96 17.45 -2.84
C THR A 250 -9.30 17.39 -4.33
N THR A 251 -8.65 18.20 -5.16
CA THR A 251 -8.79 18.08 -6.63
C THR A 251 -7.91 16.93 -7.15
N ALA A 252 -8.08 16.56 -8.42
CA ALA A 252 -7.18 15.60 -9.05
C ALA A 252 -5.71 16.06 -9.01
N GLU A 253 -5.46 17.35 -9.26
CA GLU A 253 -4.12 17.95 -9.19
C GLU A 253 -3.57 17.91 -7.77
N GLY A 254 -4.41 18.21 -6.77
CA GLY A 254 -4.03 18.13 -5.36
C GLY A 254 -3.62 16.71 -4.95
N TYR A 255 -4.41 15.70 -5.33
CA TYR A 255 -4.09 14.30 -5.07
C TYR A 255 -2.77 13.85 -5.73
N LEU A 256 -2.49 14.32 -6.95
CA LEU A 256 -1.29 13.98 -7.71
C LEU A 256 -0.05 14.79 -7.28
N ALA A 257 -0.22 15.89 -6.56
CA ALA A 257 0.89 16.70 -6.04
C ALA A 257 1.64 16.01 -4.88
N ASP A 258 0.96 15.13 -4.15
CA ASP A 258 1.57 14.30 -3.11
C ASP A 258 2.48 13.22 -3.72
N LYS A 259 3.60 12.91 -3.04
CA LYS A 259 4.52 11.86 -3.50
C LYS A 259 3.82 10.50 -3.53
N LYS A 260 3.50 10.01 -4.75
CA LYS A 260 3.04 8.65 -5.02
C LYS A 260 4.13 7.90 -5.79
N LEU A 261 4.43 6.67 -5.38
CA LEU A 261 5.38 5.79 -6.07
C LEU A 261 4.71 4.98 -7.19
N ARG A 262 3.40 4.74 -7.06
CA ARG A 262 2.54 4.04 -8.02
C ARG A 262 1.07 4.36 -7.76
N VAL A 263 0.25 4.29 -8.80
CA VAL A 263 -1.21 4.46 -8.72
C VAL A 263 -1.90 3.48 -9.65
N MET A 264 -2.86 2.72 -9.15
CA MET A 264 -3.71 1.83 -9.91
C MET A 264 -5.15 2.33 -9.85
N LEU A 265 -5.82 2.31 -10.99
CA LEU A 265 -7.24 2.65 -11.12
C LEU A 265 -8.08 1.38 -11.15
N LEU A 266 -8.96 1.24 -10.17
CA LEU A 266 -9.94 0.17 -10.08
C LEU A 266 -11.35 0.70 -10.33
N ARG A 267 -12.15 -0.12 -11.02
CA ARG A 267 -13.54 0.19 -11.36
C ARG A 267 -14.44 -1.02 -11.09
N PRO A 268 -15.61 -0.86 -10.45
CA PRO A 268 -16.58 -1.94 -10.36
C PRO A 268 -16.99 -2.42 -11.74
N ARG A 269 -17.10 -3.74 -11.90
CA ARG A 269 -17.45 -4.29 -13.21
C ARG A 269 -18.88 -3.96 -13.60
N PRO A 270 -19.13 -3.63 -14.88
CA PRO A 270 -20.46 -3.28 -15.36
C PRO A 270 -21.44 -4.46 -15.38
N ASP A 271 -20.96 -5.70 -15.27
CA ASP A 271 -21.77 -6.91 -15.27
C ASP A 271 -22.27 -7.33 -13.88
N LEU A 272 -21.92 -6.58 -12.82
CA LEU A 272 -22.43 -6.83 -11.48
C LEU A 272 -23.95 -6.64 -11.45
N PRO A 273 -24.73 -7.56 -10.84
CA PRO A 273 -26.19 -7.43 -10.76
C PRO A 273 -26.66 -6.08 -10.20
N ALA A 274 -25.95 -5.53 -9.21
CA ALA A 274 -26.24 -4.22 -8.63
C ALA A 274 -26.04 -3.07 -9.62
N LEU A 275 -25.03 -3.15 -10.49
CA LEU A 275 -24.75 -2.11 -11.49
C LEU A 275 -25.64 -2.26 -12.74
N ILE A 276 -26.10 -3.47 -13.06
CA ILE A 276 -27.14 -3.67 -14.08
C ILE A 276 -28.45 -3.03 -13.61
N ALA A 277 -28.82 -3.22 -12.34
CA ALA A 277 -30.03 -2.64 -11.76
C ALA A 277 -29.92 -1.11 -11.62
N ASP A 278 -28.75 -0.60 -11.26
CA ASP A 278 -28.49 0.84 -11.10
C ASP A 278 -27.10 1.22 -11.66
N PRO A 279 -27.00 1.58 -12.95
CA PRO A 279 -25.73 1.96 -13.57
C PRO A 279 -25.08 3.22 -12.98
N GLN A 280 -25.83 4.02 -12.20
CA GLN A 280 -25.34 5.22 -11.52
C GLN A 280 -24.88 4.94 -10.08
N LEU A 281 -24.95 3.69 -9.60
CA LEU A 281 -24.55 3.31 -8.24
C LEU A 281 -23.14 3.80 -7.86
N PRO A 282 -22.09 3.66 -8.71
CA PRO A 282 -20.76 4.17 -8.37
C PRO A 282 -20.73 5.69 -8.15
N HIS A 283 -21.50 6.46 -8.94
CA HIS A 283 -21.62 7.91 -8.77
C HIS A 283 -22.33 8.24 -7.45
N LYS A 284 -23.41 7.54 -7.12
CA LYS A 284 -24.14 7.73 -5.85
C LYS A 284 -23.28 7.40 -4.64
N ALA A 285 -22.46 6.36 -4.71
CA ALA A 285 -21.51 5.99 -3.65
C ALA A 285 -20.49 7.12 -3.40
N ALA A 286 -19.88 7.64 -4.49
CA ALA A 286 -18.94 8.76 -4.40
C ALA A 286 -19.61 10.05 -3.92
N GLN A 287 -20.81 10.37 -4.41
CA GLN A 287 -21.58 11.54 -3.98
C GLN A 287 -21.94 11.48 -2.50
N ALA A 288 -22.42 10.34 -2.01
CA ALA A 288 -22.79 10.18 -0.60
C ALA A 288 -21.58 10.40 0.33
N MET A 289 -20.39 9.94 -0.08
CA MET A 289 -19.17 10.13 0.69
C MET A 289 -18.65 11.57 0.62
N LEU A 290 -18.70 12.19 -0.57
CA LEU A 290 -18.38 13.61 -0.75
C LEU A 290 -19.25 14.49 0.14
N ASP A 291 -20.56 14.28 0.08
CA ASP A 291 -21.55 15.02 0.86
C ASP A 291 -21.33 14.86 2.36
N ARG A 292 -20.92 13.66 2.80
CA ARG A 292 -20.60 13.40 4.21
C ARG A 292 -19.35 14.16 4.63
N ALA A 293 -18.25 14.04 3.88
CA ALA A 293 -16.99 14.72 4.16
C ALA A 293 -17.11 16.26 4.16
N GLN A 294 -18.07 16.81 3.41
CA GLN A 294 -18.36 18.25 3.41
C GLN A 294 -19.22 18.71 4.60
N ARG A 295 -20.06 17.83 5.15
CA ARG A 295 -20.98 18.16 6.25
C ARG A 295 -20.36 18.00 7.63
N GLU A 296 -19.42 17.07 7.79
CA GLU A 296 -18.83 16.75 9.09
C GLU A 296 -17.33 16.47 9.00
N HIS A 297 -16.63 16.68 10.10
CA HIS A 297 -15.27 16.19 10.29
C HIS A 297 -15.32 14.71 10.63
N ILE A 298 -14.67 13.87 9.83
CA ILE A 298 -14.57 12.42 10.05
C ILE A 298 -13.11 12.11 10.44
N PRO A 299 -12.83 11.79 11.71
CA PRO A 299 -11.46 11.54 12.16
C PRO A 299 -10.85 10.29 11.52
N TYR A 300 -9.52 10.23 11.48
CA TYR A 300 -8.80 9.05 11.02
C TYR A 300 -8.97 7.89 12.02
N ASP A 301 -9.22 6.68 11.49
CA ASP A 301 -9.29 5.49 12.33
C ASP A 301 -7.92 4.81 12.50
N PHE A 302 -7.30 5.03 13.67
CA PHE A 302 -6.06 4.35 14.05
C PHE A 302 -6.28 2.92 14.54
N ALA A 303 -7.48 2.60 15.04
CA ALA A 303 -7.78 1.28 15.58
C ALA A 303 -7.89 0.22 14.47
N MET A 304 -8.19 0.66 13.24
CA MET A 304 -8.47 -0.16 12.05
C MET A 304 -9.75 -1.00 12.17
N ASP A 305 -10.75 -0.46 12.88
CA ASP A 305 -12.08 -1.05 13.06
C ASP A 305 -13.05 -0.63 11.94
N TYR A 306 -13.02 -1.39 10.85
CA TYR A 306 -13.89 -1.16 9.69
C TYR A 306 -15.39 -1.39 9.89
N GLN A 307 -15.77 -1.81 11.09
CA GLN A 307 -17.17 -1.95 11.47
C GLN A 307 -17.73 -0.64 12.05
N ASP A 308 -16.89 0.25 12.58
CA ASP A 308 -17.30 1.55 13.12
C ASP A 308 -17.19 2.67 12.07
N PRO A 309 -18.31 3.18 11.52
CA PRO A 309 -18.26 4.23 10.51
C PRO A 309 -17.97 5.63 11.09
N ALA A 310 -17.80 5.78 12.41
CA ALA A 310 -17.58 7.09 13.06
C ALA A 310 -16.19 7.69 12.77
N LYS A 311 -15.22 6.85 12.44
CA LYS A 311 -13.88 7.23 12.01
C LYS A 311 -13.57 6.46 10.74
N LEU A 312 -12.71 7.01 9.89
CA LEU A 312 -12.35 6.35 8.64
C LEU A 312 -10.84 6.36 8.39
N PHE A 313 -10.23 5.20 8.13
CA PHE A 313 -8.97 5.11 7.41
C PHE A 313 -9.22 4.99 5.89
N CYS A 314 -8.14 5.05 5.10
CA CYS A 314 -8.25 5.28 3.66
C CYS A 314 -9.18 4.30 2.91
N SER A 315 -9.10 3.00 3.18
CA SER A 315 -9.98 1.99 2.55
C SER A 315 -11.46 2.18 2.87
N GLU A 316 -11.78 2.68 4.06
CA GLU A 316 -13.15 2.80 4.55
C GLU A 316 -13.90 3.93 3.88
N VAL A 317 -13.21 4.93 3.32
CA VAL A 317 -13.81 5.96 2.47
C VAL A 317 -14.54 5.31 1.29
N ALA A 318 -13.87 4.38 0.59
CA ALA A 318 -14.48 3.66 -0.52
C ALA A 318 -15.46 2.59 -0.02
N SER A 319 -15.09 1.80 0.99
CA SER A 319 -15.92 0.68 1.44
C SER A 319 -17.25 1.14 2.06
N GLN A 320 -17.26 2.21 2.87
CA GLN A 320 -18.49 2.80 3.40
C GLN A 320 -19.30 3.50 2.32
N GLY A 321 -18.64 4.19 1.38
CA GLY A 321 -19.31 4.82 0.23
C GLY A 321 -20.14 3.80 -0.55
N TYR A 322 -19.53 2.69 -0.95
CA TYR A 322 -20.21 1.61 -1.68
C TYR A 322 -21.22 0.83 -0.82
N ARG A 323 -20.88 0.53 0.44
CA ARG A 323 -21.77 -0.18 1.36
C ARG A 323 -23.07 0.58 1.60
N SER A 324 -23.00 1.92 1.66
CA SER A 324 -24.19 2.78 1.78
C SER A 324 -25.16 2.65 0.59
N GLN A 325 -24.68 2.18 -0.56
CA GLN A 325 -25.47 1.95 -1.77
C GLN A 325 -25.76 0.45 -2.00
N GLY A 326 -25.49 -0.41 -1.01
CA GLY A 326 -25.79 -1.84 -1.08
C GLY A 326 -24.75 -2.69 -1.81
N LEU A 327 -23.57 -2.15 -2.15
CA LEU A 327 -22.45 -2.93 -2.70
C LEU A 327 -21.37 -3.13 -1.64
N THR A 328 -21.09 -4.38 -1.27
CA THR A 328 -20.02 -4.70 -0.31
C THR A 328 -18.74 -5.03 -1.05
N LEU A 329 -17.74 -4.17 -0.95
CA LEU A 329 -16.37 -4.43 -1.44
C LEU A 329 -15.51 -5.05 -0.32
N TRP A 330 -14.27 -5.44 -0.65
CA TRP A 330 -13.38 -6.24 0.19
C TRP A 330 -13.97 -7.61 0.52
N MET A 331 -14.33 -8.36 -0.53
CA MET A 331 -14.89 -9.71 -0.38
C MET A 331 -13.95 -10.69 0.32
N GLY A 332 -12.64 -10.43 0.32
CA GLY A 332 -11.64 -11.12 1.15
C GLY A 332 -10.74 -10.11 1.86
N THR A 333 -10.89 -10.00 3.18
CA THR A 333 -10.08 -9.12 4.05
C THR A 333 -8.75 -9.76 4.39
N SER A 334 -7.69 -8.96 4.45
CA SER A 334 -6.38 -9.42 4.90
C SER A 334 -6.32 -9.60 6.42
N THR A 335 -5.46 -10.52 6.84
CA THR A 335 -5.08 -10.72 8.25
C THR A 335 -3.63 -10.31 8.46
N ILE A 336 -3.30 -9.97 9.70
CA ILE A 336 -1.97 -9.60 10.14
C ILE A 336 -1.63 -10.49 11.34
N SER A 337 -0.91 -11.59 11.09
CA SER A 337 -0.67 -12.64 12.09
C SER A 337 0.72 -12.58 12.74
N ARG A 338 1.73 -12.02 12.05
CA ARG A 338 3.13 -11.97 12.54
C ARG A 338 3.26 -11.23 13.88
N PRO A 339 3.73 -11.87 14.97
CA PRO A 339 3.73 -11.26 16.31
C PRO A 339 4.51 -9.94 16.41
N GLY A 340 5.68 -9.84 15.75
CA GLY A 340 6.51 -8.64 15.81
C GLY A 340 5.85 -7.45 15.12
N LEU A 341 5.28 -7.70 13.93
CA LEU A 341 4.51 -6.70 13.18
C LEU A 341 3.30 -6.21 13.97
N ARG A 342 2.53 -7.11 14.58
CA ARG A 342 1.36 -6.74 15.39
C ARG A 342 1.76 -5.88 16.59
N GLN A 343 2.87 -6.21 17.25
CA GLN A 343 3.42 -5.41 18.33
C GLN A 343 3.82 -4.00 17.86
N TRP A 344 4.36 -3.86 16.65
CA TRP A 344 4.72 -2.56 16.06
C TRP A 344 3.49 -1.74 15.71
N LEU A 345 2.51 -2.32 15.00
CA LEU A 345 1.26 -1.66 14.64
C LEU A 345 0.45 -1.24 15.88
N ALA A 346 0.36 -2.12 16.89
CA ALA A 346 -0.27 -1.76 18.17
C ALA A 346 0.46 -0.60 18.87
N SER A 347 1.77 -0.46 18.65
CA SER A 347 2.53 0.68 19.18
C SER A 347 2.16 2.01 18.52
N PHE A 348 1.50 1.98 17.36
CA PHE A 348 0.95 3.12 16.65
C PHE A 348 -0.54 3.38 16.92
N GLY A 349 -1.23 2.43 17.57
CA GLY A 349 -2.64 2.55 17.93
C GLY A 349 -3.58 1.55 17.25
N VAL A 350 -3.04 0.59 16.48
CA VAL A 350 -3.84 -0.45 15.83
C VAL A 350 -4.35 -1.47 16.86
N GLU A 351 -5.66 -1.73 16.82
CA GLU A 351 -6.35 -2.65 17.72
C GLU A 351 -6.99 -3.83 16.96
N HIS A 352 -7.18 -3.71 15.64
CA HIS A 352 -7.79 -4.74 14.80
C HIS A 352 -6.79 -5.23 13.75
N PHE A 353 -6.62 -6.56 13.64
CA PHE A 353 -5.60 -7.22 12.79
C PHE A 353 -6.20 -8.12 11.70
N GLU A 354 -7.51 -7.99 11.49
CA GLU A 354 -8.23 -8.46 10.32
C GLU A 354 -8.93 -7.22 9.78
N THR A 355 -8.57 -6.79 8.56
CA THR A 355 -8.98 -5.46 8.09
C THR A 355 -8.97 -5.35 6.56
N GLN A 356 -9.40 -4.19 6.07
CA GLN A 356 -9.51 -3.85 4.65
C GLN A 356 -8.19 -3.27 4.13
N GLU A 357 -7.22 -4.12 3.77
CA GLU A 357 -5.95 -3.63 3.24
C GLU A 357 -6.12 -3.06 1.82
N PRO A 358 -5.45 -1.96 1.43
CA PRO A 358 -5.59 -1.38 0.11
C PRO A 358 -5.32 -2.36 -1.04
N SER A 359 -4.37 -3.28 -0.84
CA SER A 359 -4.01 -4.28 -1.85
C SER A 359 -5.09 -5.36 -2.05
N ASP A 360 -5.98 -5.59 -1.06
CA ASP A 360 -7.07 -6.57 -1.17
C ASP A 360 -8.01 -6.27 -2.35
N LEU A 361 -8.19 -4.99 -2.70
CA LEU A 361 -9.05 -4.60 -3.81
C LEU A 361 -8.58 -5.10 -5.18
N GLU A 362 -7.28 -5.32 -5.35
CA GLU A 362 -6.78 -5.92 -6.60
C GLU A 362 -7.36 -7.33 -6.78
N TYR A 363 -7.55 -8.05 -5.67
CA TYR A 363 -8.06 -9.41 -5.63
C TYR A 363 -9.58 -9.49 -5.54
N ASP A 364 -10.26 -8.37 -5.25
CA ASP A 364 -11.71 -8.35 -5.16
C ASP A 364 -12.34 -8.72 -6.53
N PRO A 365 -13.19 -9.75 -6.57
CA PRO A 365 -13.79 -10.24 -7.81
C PRO A 365 -14.86 -9.30 -8.33
N GLN A 366 -15.17 -8.16 -7.70
CA GLN A 366 -16.14 -7.19 -8.21
C GLN A 366 -15.47 -6.04 -8.96
N LEU A 367 -14.15 -5.92 -8.87
CA LEU A 367 -13.39 -4.83 -9.45
C LEU A 367 -12.59 -5.29 -10.68
N ALA A 368 -12.39 -4.38 -11.63
CA ALA A 368 -11.45 -4.54 -12.73
C ALA A 368 -10.35 -3.48 -12.65
N VAL A 369 -9.15 -3.84 -13.10
CA VAL A 369 -8.04 -2.88 -13.26
C VAL A 369 -8.20 -2.18 -14.59
N VAL A 370 -8.28 -0.85 -14.57
CA VAL A 370 -8.46 -0.02 -15.79
C VAL A 370 -7.11 0.42 -16.31
N ALA A 371 -6.29 0.97 -15.42
CA ALA A 371 -4.98 1.48 -15.75
C ALA A 371 -4.07 1.45 -14.52
N GLU A 372 -2.77 1.49 -14.76
CA GLU A 372 -1.79 1.62 -13.71
C GLU A 372 -0.61 2.49 -14.14
N TRP A 373 -0.24 3.40 -13.26
CA TRP A 373 0.95 4.22 -13.35
C TRP A 373 2.09 3.62 -12.50
N ARG A 374 3.22 3.36 -13.16
CA ARG A 374 4.47 2.84 -12.62
C ARG A 374 5.64 3.58 -13.29
N ASP A 375 6.14 4.66 -12.69
CA ASP A 375 7.35 5.32 -13.20
C ASP A 375 8.60 4.50 -12.81
N PRO A 376 9.52 4.19 -13.74
CA PRO A 376 10.69 3.35 -13.43
C PRO A 376 11.61 3.92 -12.35
N THR A 377 11.69 5.26 -12.21
CA THR A 377 12.52 5.91 -11.20
C THR A 377 11.90 5.69 -9.82
N THR A 378 10.61 5.98 -9.67
CA THR A 378 9.91 5.78 -8.40
C THR A 378 9.68 4.31 -8.07
N LEU A 379 9.66 3.44 -9.09
CA LEU A 379 9.57 2.00 -8.92
C LEU A 379 10.80 1.42 -8.22
N PHE A 380 12.01 1.88 -8.57
CA PHE A 380 13.21 1.43 -7.87
C PHE A 380 13.22 1.90 -6.42
N GLU A 381 12.77 3.13 -6.15
CA GLU A 381 12.57 3.63 -4.78
C GLU A 381 11.57 2.75 -4.01
N ASP A 382 10.44 2.37 -4.61
CA ASP A 382 9.44 1.48 -3.99
C ASP A 382 10.03 0.10 -3.65
N HIS A 383 10.84 -0.48 -4.54
CA HIS A 383 11.50 -1.75 -4.29
C HIS A 383 12.50 -1.68 -3.14
N VAL A 384 13.25 -0.58 -3.02
CA VAL A 384 14.16 -0.35 -1.88
C VAL A 384 13.38 -0.21 -0.58
N ASP A 385 12.34 0.62 -0.56
CA ASP A 385 11.50 0.83 0.62
C ASP A 385 10.87 -0.49 1.09
N ASN A 386 10.33 -1.27 0.15
CA ASN A 386 9.73 -2.58 0.45
C ASN A 386 10.77 -3.58 0.99
N ALA A 387 11.97 -3.64 0.40
CA ALA A 387 13.04 -4.51 0.88
C ALA A 387 13.54 -4.13 2.28
N VAL A 388 13.66 -2.83 2.57
CA VAL A 388 14.02 -2.31 3.90
C VAL A 388 12.95 -2.66 4.93
N VAL A 389 11.68 -2.44 4.61
CA VAL A 389 10.58 -2.80 5.50
C VAL A 389 10.51 -4.29 5.74
N ASP A 390 10.64 -5.13 4.70
CA ASP A 390 10.66 -6.59 4.84
C ASP A 390 11.76 -7.03 5.83
N ALA A 391 12.98 -6.48 5.69
CA ALA A 391 14.10 -6.77 6.61
C ALA A 391 13.87 -6.23 8.04
N MET A 392 13.24 -5.07 8.17
CA MET A 392 12.84 -4.50 9.47
C MET A 392 11.78 -5.36 10.17
N LEU A 393 10.79 -5.87 9.44
CA LEU A 393 9.75 -6.75 9.97
C LEU A 393 10.28 -8.12 10.39
N GLU A 394 11.28 -8.66 9.69
CA GLU A 394 12.02 -9.82 10.19
C GLU A 394 12.73 -9.53 11.51
N GLY A 395 13.27 -8.31 11.67
CA GLY A 395 13.80 -7.84 12.95
C GLY A 395 12.74 -7.77 14.05
N ALA A 396 11.55 -7.26 13.71
CA ALA A 396 10.40 -7.19 14.62
C ALA A 396 10.03 -8.58 15.16
N ASP A 397 9.98 -9.59 14.29
CA ASP A 397 9.67 -10.98 14.68
C ASP A 397 10.76 -11.63 15.52
N ARG A 398 12.01 -11.16 15.40
CA ARG A 398 13.11 -11.54 16.30
C ARG A 398 13.09 -10.78 17.63
N GLY A 399 12.10 -9.90 17.85
CA GLY A 399 11.89 -9.17 19.08
C GLY A 399 12.37 -7.71 19.08
N ASP A 400 12.78 -7.16 17.94
CA ASP A 400 13.07 -5.71 17.84
C ASP A 400 11.80 -4.92 18.19
N ARG A 401 11.91 -3.91 19.06
CA ARG A 401 10.78 -3.08 19.50
C ARG A 401 10.93 -1.65 19.02
N LEU A 402 9.79 -1.01 18.75
CA LEU A 402 9.75 0.44 18.51
C LEU A 402 9.80 1.19 19.85
N GLY A 403 10.96 1.79 20.12
CA GLY A 403 11.19 2.62 21.29
C GLY A 403 11.08 4.12 20.98
N TYR A 404 11.23 4.92 22.02
CA TYR A 404 11.46 6.36 21.94
C TYR A 404 12.31 6.77 23.14
N ALA A 405 13.01 7.91 23.03
CA ALA A 405 13.77 8.43 24.15
C ALA A 405 12.81 9.03 25.20
N TRP A 406 12.85 8.51 26.43
CA TRP A 406 11.88 8.86 27.48
C TRP A 406 11.79 10.37 27.77
N HIS A 407 12.89 11.11 27.57
CA HIS A 407 12.96 12.55 27.79
C HIS A 407 12.23 13.38 26.71
N GLU A 408 11.89 12.79 25.56
CA GLU A 408 11.11 13.45 24.51
C GLU A 408 9.60 13.41 24.81
N LEU A 409 9.15 12.51 25.68
CA LEU A 409 7.73 12.29 25.98
C LEU A 409 7.03 13.53 26.56
N PRO A 410 7.62 14.30 27.50
CA PRO A 410 7.00 15.52 27.99
C PRO A 410 6.73 16.54 26.88
N VAL A 411 7.69 16.72 25.96
CA VAL A 411 7.56 17.63 24.83
C VAL A 411 6.45 17.15 23.90
N ALA A 412 6.44 15.87 23.56
CA ALA A 412 5.40 15.28 22.72
C ALA A 412 4.01 15.41 23.34
N ARG A 413 3.86 15.25 24.66
CA ARG A 413 2.57 15.45 25.35
C ARG A 413 2.09 16.90 25.31
N VAL A 414 2.99 17.87 25.46
CA VAL A 414 2.66 19.29 25.29
C VAL A 414 2.21 19.57 23.86
N LEU A 415 2.96 19.06 22.87
CA LEU A 415 2.59 19.17 21.45
C LEU A 415 1.23 18.52 21.15
N LYS A 416 0.91 17.38 21.79
CA LYS A 416 -0.39 16.74 21.66
C LYS A 416 -1.52 17.59 22.26
N GLY A 417 -1.28 18.23 23.40
CA GLY A 417 -2.22 19.20 23.98
C GLY A 417 -2.44 20.41 23.07
N TRP A 418 -1.38 20.86 22.38
CA TRP A 418 -1.46 21.91 21.37
C TRP A 418 -2.24 21.47 20.11
N SER A 419 -2.00 20.25 19.62
CA SER A 419 -2.79 19.67 18.51
C SER A 419 -4.27 19.71 18.81
N TRP A 420 -4.66 19.23 19.99
CA TRP A 420 -6.07 19.20 20.43
C TRP A 420 -6.70 20.60 20.45
N LEU A 421 -5.95 21.64 20.81
CA LEU A 421 -6.46 23.01 20.77
C LEU A 421 -6.64 23.51 19.34
N ARG A 422 -5.71 23.19 18.43
CA ARG A 422 -5.80 23.58 17.02
C ARG A 422 -6.95 22.88 16.31
N GLU A 423 -7.13 21.59 16.57
CA GLU A 423 -8.19 20.75 15.98
C GLU A 423 -9.58 21.32 16.27
N ARG A 424 -9.79 21.85 17.48
CA ARG A 424 -11.04 22.56 17.86
C ARG A 424 -11.32 23.83 17.06
N THR A 425 -10.30 24.42 16.46
CA THR A 425 -10.40 25.60 15.59
C THR A 425 -10.33 25.24 14.11
N GLY A 426 -10.40 23.95 13.77
CA GLY A 426 -10.31 23.45 12.39
C GLY A 426 -8.88 23.39 11.83
N GLY A 427 -7.85 23.51 12.68
CA GLY A 427 -6.45 23.47 12.26
C GLY A 427 -5.78 22.12 12.58
N VAL A 428 -4.74 21.76 11.82
CA VAL A 428 -3.98 20.53 12.02
C VAL A 428 -2.84 20.71 13.03
N GLY A 429 -2.74 19.80 14.00
CA GLY A 429 -1.70 19.78 15.01
C GLY A 429 -0.41 19.04 14.58
N PRO A 430 0.72 19.23 15.29
CA PRO A 430 1.97 18.51 15.02
C PRO A 430 1.89 17.01 15.34
N ILE A 431 0.97 16.59 16.21
CA ILE A 431 0.66 15.18 16.49
C ILE A 431 -0.79 14.94 16.11
N PRO A 432 -1.10 13.95 15.25
CA PRO A 432 -2.46 13.72 14.77
C PRO A 432 -3.52 13.51 15.85
N GLU A 433 -4.77 13.87 15.57
CA GLU A 433 -5.92 13.82 16.50
C GLU A 433 -6.07 12.45 17.18
N GLY A 434 -6.05 11.37 16.40
CA GLY A 434 -6.20 10.01 16.92
C GLY A 434 -4.91 9.38 17.46
N MET A 435 -3.75 10.02 17.30
CA MET A 435 -2.46 9.45 17.68
C MET A 435 -2.00 9.89 19.07
N ALA A 436 -1.59 8.91 19.89
CA ALA A 436 -0.96 9.17 21.19
C ALA A 436 0.45 9.77 21.04
N ALA A 437 0.87 10.60 22.00
CA ALA A 437 2.20 11.24 21.98
C ALA A 437 3.36 10.22 21.90
N ALA A 438 3.26 9.09 22.61
CA ALA A 438 4.25 8.02 22.54
C ALA A 438 4.24 7.31 21.18
N ALA A 439 3.07 7.11 20.57
CA ALA A 439 2.95 6.53 19.23
C ALA A 439 3.61 7.43 18.19
N ALA A 440 3.42 8.75 18.28
CA ALA A 440 4.07 9.72 17.40
C ALA A 440 5.61 9.68 17.49
N LEU A 441 6.15 9.57 18.71
CA LEU A 441 7.59 9.42 18.90
C LEU A 441 8.12 8.10 18.32
N ARG A 442 7.40 6.99 18.52
CA ARG A 442 7.76 5.71 17.91
C ARG A 442 7.71 5.76 16.39
N ASN A 443 6.72 6.44 15.80
CA ASN A 443 6.60 6.60 14.35
C ASN A 443 7.78 7.41 13.79
N ARG A 444 8.16 8.49 14.49
CA ARG A 444 9.37 9.25 14.16
C ARG A 444 10.64 8.38 14.21
N GLY A 445 10.78 7.55 15.25
CA GLY A 445 11.90 6.61 15.37
C GLY A 445 11.91 5.54 14.27
N TYR A 446 10.74 5.02 13.90
CA TYR A 446 10.56 4.09 12.79
C TYR A 446 10.99 4.73 11.46
N ASN A 447 10.52 5.94 11.16
CA ASN A 447 10.89 6.67 9.95
C ASN A 447 12.39 6.94 9.89
N ALA A 448 13.00 7.41 10.98
CA ALA A 448 14.44 7.65 11.03
C ALA A 448 15.27 6.37 10.81
N ARG A 449 14.82 5.24 11.37
CA ARG A 449 15.47 3.93 11.15
C ARG A 449 15.34 3.49 9.70
N HIS A 450 14.14 3.62 9.12
CA HIS A 450 13.91 3.29 7.73
C HIS A 450 14.80 4.13 6.81
N ASP A 451 14.81 5.46 6.95
CA ASP A 451 15.57 6.36 6.08
C ASP A 451 17.08 6.06 6.12
N ALA A 452 17.62 5.76 7.30
CA ALA A 452 19.02 5.36 7.46
C ALA A 452 19.34 4.03 6.75
N LEU A 453 18.43 3.06 6.85
CA LEU A 453 18.58 1.76 6.18
C LEU A 453 18.42 1.90 4.65
N SER A 454 17.44 2.66 4.17
CA SER A 454 17.25 2.93 2.73
C SER A 454 18.47 3.60 2.13
N ALA A 455 19.07 4.58 2.82
CA ALA A 455 20.31 5.21 2.35
C ALA A 455 21.48 4.21 2.22
N GLU A 456 21.63 3.30 3.18
CA GLU A 456 22.66 2.27 3.14
C GLU A 456 22.39 1.22 2.06
N VAL A 457 21.13 0.80 1.87
CA VAL A 457 20.74 -0.14 0.81
C VAL A 457 20.97 0.47 -0.57
N LEU A 458 20.63 1.75 -0.78
CA LEU A 458 20.92 2.45 -2.03
C LEU A 458 22.42 2.48 -2.32
N ARG A 459 23.25 2.78 -1.31
CA ARG A 459 24.71 2.75 -1.46
C ARG A 459 25.23 1.36 -1.87
N ARG A 460 24.68 0.30 -1.29
CA ARG A 460 25.02 -1.10 -1.64
C ARG A 460 24.52 -1.50 -3.01
N ALA A 461 23.31 -1.06 -3.40
CA ALA A 461 22.75 -1.31 -4.71
C ALA A 461 23.58 -0.65 -5.82
N GLU A 462 24.13 0.54 -5.57
CA GLU A 462 25.05 1.18 -6.52
C GLU A 462 26.37 0.40 -6.64
N ALA A 463 26.92 -0.09 -5.52
CA ALA A 463 28.09 -0.95 -5.54
C ALA A 463 27.83 -2.28 -6.29
N TRP A 464 26.65 -2.88 -6.11
CA TRP A 464 26.19 -4.03 -6.88
C TRP A 464 26.15 -3.70 -8.37
N ARG A 465 25.53 -2.58 -8.75
CA ARG A 465 25.42 -2.15 -10.14
C ARG A 465 26.78 -1.95 -10.78
N ALA A 466 27.73 -1.38 -10.06
CA ALA A 466 29.11 -1.23 -10.52
C ALA A 466 29.82 -2.58 -10.73
N ALA A 467 29.54 -3.58 -9.88
CA ALA A 467 30.17 -4.90 -9.94
C ALA A 467 29.54 -5.83 -11.00
N GLN A 468 28.21 -5.88 -11.07
CA GLN A 468 27.45 -6.79 -11.94
C GLN A 468 27.11 -6.16 -13.30
N GLY A 469 27.12 -4.83 -13.37
CA GLY A 469 26.76 -4.06 -14.57
C GLY A 469 25.25 -3.92 -14.79
N TYR A 470 24.40 -4.30 -13.83
CA TYR A 470 22.95 -4.17 -13.87
C TYR A 470 22.38 -3.93 -12.46
N PRO A 471 21.21 -3.27 -12.29
CA PRO A 471 20.63 -3.03 -10.98
C PRO A 471 20.22 -4.34 -10.28
N PRO A 472 20.35 -4.42 -8.95
CA PRO A 472 19.99 -5.63 -8.21
C PRO A 472 18.50 -5.94 -8.36
N PRO A 473 18.12 -7.21 -8.59
CA PRO A 473 16.73 -7.64 -8.52
C PRO A 473 16.21 -7.60 -7.07
N TYR A 474 14.89 -7.67 -6.87
CA TYR A 474 14.27 -7.51 -5.55
C TYR A 474 14.84 -8.44 -4.48
N TRP A 475 15.08 -9.73 -4.78
CA TRP A 475 15.65 -10.66 -3.79
C TRP A 475 17.07 -10.28 -3.35
N ALA A 476 17.86 -9.68 -4.26
CA ALA A 476 19.16 -9.14 -3.91
C ALA A 476 19.02 -7.87 -3.06
N LEU A 477 18.06 -6.99 -3.35
CA LEU A 477 17.75 -5.83 -2.50
C LEU A 477 17.37 -6.25 -1.08
N VAL A 478 16.54 -7.30 -0.92
CA VAL A 478 16.20 -7.85 0.40
C VAL A 478 17.44 -8.39 1.12
N ALA A 479 18.35 -9.07 0.42
CA ALA A 479 19.61 -9.52 1.01
C ALA A 479 20.48 -8.34 1.48
N LEU A 480 20.64 -7.30 0.64
CA LEU A 480 21.36 -6.07 1.00
C LEU A 480 20.71 -5.35 2.20
N ALA A 481 19.37 -5.33 2.26
CA ALA A 481 18.63 -4.76 3.39
C ALA A 481 18.84 -5.55 4.69
N ARG A 482 18.84 -6.90 4.63
CA ARG A 482 19.16 -7.75 5.78
C ARG A 482 20.57 -7.49 6.29
N GLU A 483 21.54 -7.34 5.40
CA GLU A 483 22.93 -6.99 5.78
C GLU A 483 23.01 -5.60 6.42
N ALA A 484 22.29 -4.60 5.87
CA ALA A 484 22.24 -3.26 6.44
C ALA A 484 21.63 -3.27 7.85
N VAL A 485 20.54 -4.01 8.06
CA VAL A 485 19.93 -4.20 9.38
C VAL A 485 20.92 -4.88 10.34
N ALA A 486 21.62 -5.93 9.90
CA ALA A 486 22.60 -6.62 10.73
C ALA A 486 23.77 -5.72 11.15
N ALA A 487 24.24 -4.85 10.25
CA ALA A 487 25.33 -3.91 10.52
C ALA A 487 24.92 -2.71 11.41
N SER A 488 23.62 -2.44 11.53
CA SER A 488 23.07 -1.36 12.38
C SER A 488 22.87 -1.75 13.85
N ARG A 489 23.06 -3.03 14.18
CA ARG A 489 22.98 -3.59 15.54
C ARG A 489 24.37 -3.61 16.16
#